data_AF-A0A660WCX6-F1
#
_entry.id   AF-A0A660WCX6-F1
#
_cell.length_a   1.000
_cell.length_b   1.000
_cell.length_c   1.000
_cell.angle_alpha   90.00
_cell.angle_beta   90.00
_cell.angle_gamma   90.00
#
_symmetry.space_group_name_H-M   'P 1'
#
loop_
_entity.id
_entity.type
_entity.pdbx_description
1 polymer ?
#
loop_
_entity_poly.entity_id
_entity_poly.type
_entity_poly.pdbx_seq_one_letter_code
_entity_poly.pdbx_strand_id
1 'polypeptide(L)' 'DKFYIFVAPKIAADNKALASIFSERALRIRNFLKIKDLQLKVVGRDFLFTGYPSKG' A
#
# COMPACT_ATOMS: atom_id res chain seq x y z
N ASP A 1 -13.68 2.72 1.09
CA ASP A 1 -13.93 2.72 2.55
C ASP A 1 -12.76 2.25 3.39
N LYS A 2 -12.03 1.17 3.07
CA LYS A 2 -10.83 0.78 3.84
C LYS A 2 -9.80 0.11 2.95
N PHE A 3 -8.52 0.34 3.22
CA PHE A 3 -7.39 -0.32 2.56
C PHE A 3 -6.84 -1.45 3.43
N TYR A 4 -6.33 -2.48 2.76
CA TYR A 4 -5.62 -3.62 3.36
C TYR A 4 -4.36 -3.87 2.51
N ILE A 5 -3.19 -3.74 3.10
CA ILE A 5 -1.90 -3.97 2.44
C ILE A 5 -1.16 -5.06 3.22
N PHE A 6 -0.92 -6.18 2.57
CA PHE A 6 -0.12 -7.28 3.13
C PHE A 6 1.31 -7.18 2.61
N VAL A 7 2.28 -7.21 3.52
CA VAL A 7 3.71 -7.15 3.21
C VAL A 7 4.39 -8.38 3.82
N ALA A 8 4.92 -9.24 2.96
CA ALA A 8 5.78 -10.35 3.37
C ALA A 8 7.24 -9.88 3.47
N PRO A 9 8.05 -10.40 4.41
CA PRO A 9 9.46 -10.05 4.55
C PRO A 9 10.32 -10.78 3.50
N LYS A 10 10.05 -10.51 2.22
CA LYS A 10 10.73 -11.09 1.06
C LYS A 10 11.08 -9.99 0.06
N ILE A 11 12.22 -10.13 -0.62
CA ILE A 11 12.64 -9.22 -1.69
C ILE A 11 12.24 -9.85 -3.03
N ALA A 12 11.32 -9.22 -3.75
CA ALA A 12 11.01 -9.55 -5.13
C ALA A 12 11.84 -8.63 -6.05
N ALA A 13 13.10 -9.01 -6.30
CA ALA A 13 14.00 -8.26 -7.17
C ALA A 13 13.86 -8.75 -8.62
N ASP A 14 12.74 -8.39 -9.26
CA ASP A 14 12.58 -8.55 -10.71
C ASP A 14 11.93 -7.28 -11.26
N ASN A 15 12.50 -6.72 -12.32
CA ASN A 15 11.95 -5.57 -13.04
C ASN A 15 10.59 -5.91 -13.71
N LYS A 16 10.25 -7.19 -13.80
CA LYS A 16 8.94 -7.70 -14.27
C LYS A 16 8.00 -8.10 -13.13
N ALA A 17 8.40 -7.95 -11.87
CA ALA A 17 7.50 -8.21 -10.75
C ALA A 17 6.28 -7.28 -10.88
N LEU A 18 5.08 -7.87 -10.97
CA LEU A 18 3.84 -7.12 -11.11
C LEU A 18 3.66 -6.23 -9.88
N ALA A 19 3.57 -4.92 -10.10
CA ALA A 19 3.25 -3.98 -9.04
C ALA A 19 1.82 -4.23 -8.54
N SER A 20 1.60 -4.14 -7.23
CA SER A 20 0.26 -4.33 -6.65
C SER A 20 -0.73 -3.24 -7.08
N ILE A 21 -0.24 -2.08 -7.51
CA ILE A 21 -1.04 -0.98 -8.04
C ILE A 21 -0.29 -0.40 -9.24
N PHE A 22 -0.97 -0.32 -10.38
CA PHE A 22 -0.56 0.47 -11.53
C PHE A 22 -1.37 1.76 -11.56
N SER A 23 -0.72 2.91 -11.71
CA SER A 23 -1.40 4.19 -11.91
C SER A 23 -1.04 4.75 -13.27
N GLU A 24 -2.01 4.86 -14.16
CA GLU A 24 -1.82 5.47 -15.48
C GLU A 24 -1.64 7.01 -15.41
N ARG A 25 -1.97 7.66 -14.28
CA ARG A 25 -2.11 9.13 -14.20
C ARG A 25 -1.54 9.78 -12.93
N ALA A 26 -0.73 9.07 -12.17
CA ALA A 26 -0.03 9.56 -10.98
C ALA A 26 1.10 10.55 -11.32
N LEU A 27 0.80 11.64 -12.02
CA LEU A 27 1.79 12.61 -12.50
C LEU A 27 2.43 13.42 -11.36
N ARG A 28 1.79 13.52 -10.18
CA ARG A 28 2.30 14.26 -9.01
C ARG A 28 1.85 13.65 -7.69
N ILE A 29 2.80 13.34 -6.81
CA ILE A 29 2.56 12.84 -5.42
C ILE A 29 1.66 13.79 -4.62
N ARG A 30 1.67 15.10 -4.93
CA ARG A 30 0.90 16.13 -4.22
C ARG A 30 -0.63 15.95 -4.31
N ASN A 31 -1.14 15.23 -5.31
CA ASN A 31 -2.58 15.00 -5.48
C ASN A 31 -3.01 13.58 -5.06
N PHE A 32 -2.14 12.84 -4.36
CA PHE A 32 -2.49 11.50 -3.92
C PHE A 32 -3.46 11.49 -2.75
N LEU A 33 -4.28 10.44 -2.73
CA LEU A 33 -5.11 10.09 -1.59
C LEU A 33 -4.22 9.86 -0.36
N LYS A 34 -4.52 10.49 0.77
CA LYS A 34 -3.83 10.22 2.04
C LYS A 34 -4.54 9.09 2.78
N ILE A 35 -3.80 8.21 3.43
CA ILE A 35 -4.37 7.17 4.31
C ILE A 35 -4.41 7.71 5.75
N LYS A 36 -5.58 7.70 6.37
CA LYS A 36 -5.79 8.01 7.80
C LYS A 36 -5.99 6.75 8.62
N ASP A 37 -5.80 6.87 9.94
CA ASP A 37 -6.00 5.82 10.94
C ASP A 37 -5.25 4.53 10.60
N LEU A 38 -3.97 4.69 10.25
CA LEU A 38 -3.10 3.58 9.88
C LEU A 38 -2.88 2.66 11.08
N GLN A 39 -3.23 1.39 10.93
CA GLN A 39 -2.98 0.34 11.91
C GLN A 39 -2.07 -0.72 11.32
N LEU A 40 -1.14 -1.21 12.14
CA LEU A 40 -0.23 -2.30 11.83
C LEU A 40 -0.57 -3.53 12.68
N LYS A 41 -0.67 -4.69 12.04
CA LYS A 41 -0.84 -5.98 12.69
C LYS A 41 0.13 -7.01 12.12
N VAL A 42 0.75 -7.81 12.98
CA VAL A 42 1.53 -8.98 12.56
C VAL A 42 0.58 -10.16 12.33
N VAL A 43 0.72 -10.84 11.19
CA VAL A 43 -0.08 -12.01 10.81
C VAL A 43 0.88 -13.13 10.40
N GLY A 44 1.17 -14.04 11.33
CA GLY A 44 2.20 -15.05 11.14
C GLY A 44 3.58 -14.39 11.01
N ARG A 45 4.22 -14.53 9.84
CA ARG A 45 5.51 -13.87 9.50
C ARG A 45 5.36 -12.58 8.69
N ASP A 46 4.12 -12.24 8.34
CA ASP A 46 3.82 -11.11 7.46
C ASP A 46 3.23 -9.93 8.26
N PHE A 47 3.16 -8.77 7.61
CA PHE A 47 2.62 -7.55 8.15
C PHE A 47 1.36 -7.12 7.40
N LEU A 48 0.32 -6.74 8.14
CA LEU A 48 -0.91 -6.17 7.62
C LEU A 48 -1.00 -4.70 8.03
N PHE A 49 -1.04 -3.82 7.04
CA PHE A 49 -1.40 -2.42 7.21
C PHE A 49 -2.87 -2.22 6.83
N THR A 50 -3.64 -1.54 7.67
CA THR A 50 -5.01 -1.13 7.35
C THR A 50 -5.22 0.35 7.61
N GLY A 51 -6.13 0.99 6.88
CA GLY A 51 -6.45 2.40 7.06
C GLY A 51 -7.55 2.87 6.13
N TYR A 52 -7.90 4.15 6.21
CA TYR A 52 -9.04 4.71 5.49
C TYR A 52 -8.57 5.78 4.48
N PRO A 53 -9.13 5.82 3.25
CA PRO A 53 -8.90 6.90 2.32
C PRO A 53 -9.34 8.24 2.91
N SER A 54 -8.54 9.28 2.70
CA SER A 54 -8.91 10.65 3.06
C SER A 54 -8.43 11.65 2.00
N LYS A 55 -9.20 12.71 1.80
CA LYS A 55 -8.77 13.85 1.00
C LYS A 55 -7.67 14.58 1.79
N GLY A 56 -6.57 14.87 1.09
CA GLY A 56 -5.36 15.45 1.65
C GLY A 56 -5.41 16.95 1.82
#